data_AF-A0A0D1YL41-F1
#
_entry.id   AF-A0A0D1YL41-F1
#
_cell.length_a   1.000
_cell.length_b   1.000
_cell.length_c   1.000
_cell.angle_alpha   90.00
_cell.angle_beta   90.00
_cell.angle_gamma   90.00
#
_symmetry.space_group_name_H-M   'P 1'
#
loop_
_entity.id
_entity.type
_entity.pdbx_description
1 polymer ?
#
loop_
_entity_poly.entity_id
_entity_poly.type
_entity_poly.pdbx_seq_one_letter_code
_entity_poly.pdbx_strand_id
1 'polypeptide(L)'
;MRGLRITMFTAMTLLIGGGAYALSSYGESGRIKAASTSQPTAYVEATNMNASFKMGGRINEIYVKEGDHVKKGQLLARLESKELQDKASQAQAALEAANAGVSQAQASVSAAEAKKLQGSNAVNVTADTVERQVEQARAAVKAAQARVDALKNGARKEEREQAKIKADAAKEAYRLAEDNYTRMKTLLTQGAVSQAKVEEAELSYQKAKAEYEAAQKQYEMIENGPRKEEIQAAEAQLEQAKAAVALAEAGKGEVTLRQDDVRAAEAGISQASSSVSSAKANVSKAQAALNEAKTYINYTELRAPADGIITSQSAQLGELVGAGFPVFTLEATKDRWAKFYFPETELGSLKVGDEVHMKLISTGKTVKGKITVLQPAADFAIQKPSQHTGDTDVRSFGVKVTLTDLPDTAATGMTLQWQGMGAK
;
A
#
# COMPACT_ATOMS: atom_id res chain seq x y z
N MET A 1 38.94 66.78 -123.34
CA MET A 1 38.05 66.78 -122.16
C MET A 1 36.94 65.74 -122.35
N ARG A 2 37.06 64.56 -121.73
CA ARG A 2 36.01 63.56 -121.42
C ARG A 2 36.73 62.27 -121.01
N GLY A 3 36.95 62.05 -119.72
CA GLY A 3 37.67 60.85 -119.26
C GLY A 3 38.03 60.76 -117.78
N LEU A 4 37.30 61.41 -116.87
CA LEU A 4 37.66 61.39 -115.44
C LEU A 4 36.45 61.43 -114.49
N ARG A 5 35.38 60.69 -114.78
CA ARG A 5 34.21 60.56 -113.88
C ARG A 5 33.73 59.12 -113.63
N ILE A 6 34.40 58.10 -114.17
CA ILE A 6 33.98 56.68 -114.00
C ILE A 6 34.81 55.94 -112.95
N THR A 7 35.99 56.44 -112.57
CA THR A 7 36.88 55.78 -111.58
C THR A 7 36.49 55.99 -110.11
N MET A 8 35.61 56.94 -109.80
CA MET A 8 35.27 57.28 -108.41
C MET A 8 34.10 56.45 -107.85
N PHE A 9 33.21 55.91 -108.71
CA PHE A 9 32.06 55.12 -108.27
C PHE A 9 32.35 53.62 -108.09
N THR A 10 33.41 53.08 -108.72
CA THR A 10 33.85 51.68 -108.53
C THR A 10 34.70 51.48 -107.27
N ALA A 11 35.38 52.52 -106.78
CA ALA A 11 36.16 52.44 -105.54
C ALA A 11 35.29 52.45 -104.27
N MET A 12 34.09 53.03 -104.32
CA MET A 12 33.23 53.18 -103.13
C MET A 12 32.34 51.95 -102.85
N THR A 13 32.01 51.15 -103.86
CA THR A 13 31.24 49.90 -103.69
C THR A 13 32.08 48.74 -103.16
N LEU A 14 33.40 48.71 -103.44
CA LEU A 14 34.32 47.72 -102.86
C LEU A 14 34.61 47.95 -101.37
N LEU A 15 34.57 49.21 -100.90
CA LEU A 15 34.81 49.56 -99.49
C LEU A 15 33.61 49.25 -98.58
N ILE A 16 32.37 49.32 -99.09
CA ILE A 16 31.17 49.02 -98.30
C ILE A 16 30.89 47.50 -98.28
N GLY A 17 31.19 46.78 -99.38
CA GLY A 17 31.05 45.31 -99.44
C GLY A 17 32.11 44.55 -98.64
N GLY A 18 33.37 45.02 -98.62
CA GLY A 18 34.45 44.39 -97.86
C GLY A 18 34.33 44.57 -96.34
N GLY A 19 33.78 45.70 -95.88
CA GLY A 19 33.55 45.96 -94.46
C GLY A 19 32.42 45.11 -93.84
N ALA A 20 31.40 44.75 -94.62
CA ALA A 20 30.28 43.95 -94.14
C ALA A 20 30.62 42.44 -94.01
N TYR A 21 31.52 41.91 -94.86
CA TYR A 21 31.95 40.51 -94.79
C TYR A 21 33.00 40.27 -93.69
N ALA A 22 33.87 41.25 -93.41
CA ALA A 22 34.87 41.15 -92.34
C ALA A 22 34.27 41.31 -90.92
N LEU A 23 33.06 41.87 -90.80
CA LEU A 23 32.34 42.01 -89.53
C LEU A 23 31.35 40.86 -89.25
N SER A 24 31.02 40.02 -90.24
CA SER A 24 30.15 38.84 -90.06
C SER A 24 30.90 37.53 -89.85
N SER A 25 32.23 37.49 -90.00
CA SER A 25 33.06 36.29 -89.80
C SER A 25 33.94 36.35 -88.54
N TYR A 26 33.66 37.27 -87.61
CA TYR A 26 34.32 37.39 -86.30
C TYR A 26 33.33 37.27 -85.13
N GLY A 27 32.29 36.45 -85.33
CA GLY A 27 31.24 36.15 -84.37
C GLY A 27 31.15 34.66 -84.06
N GLU A 28 32.27 34.00 -83.77
CA GLU A 28 32.27 32.66 -83.17
C GLU A 28 32.94 32.70 -81.78
N SER A 29 32.07 32.76 -80.76
CA SER A 29 32.09 31.82 -79.64
C SER A 29 33.38 31.69 -78.82
N GLY A 30 33.85 32.81 -78.26
CA GLY A 30 34.56 32.78 -76.98
C GLY A 30 33.59 32.49 -75.83
N ARG A 31 33.20 31.22 -75.63
CA ARG A 31 32.52 30.79 -74.40
C ARG A 31 33.48 30.96 -73.22
N ILE A 32 33.31 32.04 -72.46
CA ILE A 32 33.85 32.12 -71.11
C ILE A 32 33.19 31.01 -70.29
N LYS A 33 33.91 29.89 -70.09
CA LYS A 33 33.68 28.96 -68.98
C LYS A 33 34.05 29.71 -67.69
N ALA A 34 33.14 30.53 -67.20
CA ALA A 34 33.13 30.95 -65.80
C ALA A 34 32.12 30.08 -65.06
N ALA A 35 32.37 28.77 -65.02
CA ALA A 35 31.94 28.00 -63.86
C ALA A 35 32.93 28.38 -62.75
N SER A 36 32.68 29.50 -62.08
CA SER A 36 33.17 29.66 -60.73
C SER A 36 32.55 28.49 -59.97
N THR A 37 33.35 27.47 -59.65
CA THR A 37 32.96 26.42 -58.72
C THR A 37 32.83 27.07 -57.35
N SER A 38 31.75 27.82 -57.13
CA SER A 38 31.46 28.43 -55.85
C SER A 38 31.11 27.30 -54.91
N GLN A 39 32.07 26.88 -54.08
CA GLN A 39 31.82 25.91 -53.03
C GLN A 39 30.69 26.43 -52.13
N PRO A 40 29.64 25.63 -51.87
CA PRO A 40 28.50 26.11 -51.11
C PRO A 40 28.94 26.48 -49.69
N THR A 41 28.41 27.58 -49.21
CA THR A 41 28.61 28.05 -47.85
C THR A 41 27.35 27.84 -47.03
N ALA A 42 27.53 27.61 -45.74
CA ALA A 42 26.45 27.51 -44.76
C ALA A 42 26.88 28.21 -43.48
N TYR A 43 25.90 28.51 -42.63
CA TYR A 43 26.18 29.01 -41.28
C TYR A 43 26.11 27.86 -40.29
N VAL A 44 26.94 27.92 -39.24
CA VAL A 44 26.77 27.09 -38.06
C VAL A 44 25.46 27.51 -37.39
N GLU A 45 24.54 26.58 -37.25
CA GLU A 45 23.28 26.72 -36.54
C GLU A 45 23.27 25.78 -35.33
N ALA A 46 22.49 26.14 -34.32
CA ALA A 46 22.35 25.38 -33.10
C ALA A 46 20.87 25.25 -32.74
N THR A 47 20.55 24.31 -31.86
CA THR A 47 19.17 24.11 -31.41
C THR A 47 18.83 25.19 -30.37
N ASN A 48 17.91 26.08 -30.73
CA ASN A 48 17.36 27.06 -29.81
C ASN A 48 16.21 26.44 -29.00
N MET A 49 16.25 26.62 -27.69
CA MET A 49 15.23 26.15 -26.75
C MET A 49 14.76 27.31 -25.88
N ASN A 50 13.45 27.42 -25.69
CA ASN A 50 12.87 28.45 -24.85
C ASN A 50 12.65 27.90 -23.44
N ALA A 51 13.26 28.52 -22.43
CA ALA A 51 12.93 28.29 -21.04
C ALA A 51 11.80 29.24 -20.64
N SER A 52 10.64 28.65 -20.33
CA SER A 52 9.44 29.35 -19.90
C SER A 52 8.93 28.77 -18.59
N PHE A 53 8.24 29.59 -17.80
CA PHE A 53 7.56 29.11 -16.61
C PHE A 53 6.31 28.32 -16.99
N LYS A 54 6.03 27.26 -16.21
CA LYS A 54 4.80 26.46 -16.37
C LYS A 54 3.55 27.18 -15.87
N MET A 55 3.72 28.23 -15.07
CA MET A 55 2.65 29.07 -14.53
C MET A 55 3.01 30.55 -14.69
N GLY A 56 1.99 31.41 -14.69
CA GLY A 56 2.20 32.86 -14.70
C GLY A 56 2.51 33.41 -13.31
N GLY A 57 3.21 34.53 -13.26
CA GLY A 57 3.56 35.21 -12.02
C GLY A 57 4.55 36.35 -12.23
N ARG A 58 4.83 37.10 -11.16
CA ARG A 58 5.83 38.18 -11.18
C ARG A 58 7.23 37.61 -10.96
N ILE A 59 8.20 38.01 -11.78
CA ILE A 59 9.59 37.59 -11.61
C ILE A 59 10.20 38.31 -10.39
N ASN A 60 10.58 37.54 -9.38
CA ASN A 60 11.19 38.07 -8.14
C ASN A 60 12.72 38.03 -8.17
N GLU A 61 13.30 37.02 -8.84
CA GLU A 61 14.75 36.82 -8.88
C GLU A 61 15.18 36.33 -10.27
N ILE A 62 16.32 36.84 -10.75
CA ILE A 62 17.01 36.39 -11.98
C ILE A 62 18.47 36.09 -11.61
N TYR A 63 18.94 34.89 -11.92
CA TYR A 63 20.26 34.38 -11.51
C TYR A 63 21.29 34.32 -12.63
N VAL A 64 20.87 34.49 -13.88
CA VAL A 64 21.71 34.40 -15.08
C VAL A 64 21.52 35.61 -15.97
N LYS A 65 22.50 35.88 -16.83
CA LYS A 65 22.47 36.94 -17.83
C LYS A 65 22.71 36.37 -19.23
N GLU A 66 22.42 37.19 -20.23
CA GLU A 66 22.79 36.87 -21.62
C GLU A 66 24.29 36.62 -21.73
N GLY A 67 24.67 35.55 -22.44
CA GLY A 67 26.04 35.07 -22.56
C GLY A 67 26.50 34.07 -21.49
N ASP A 68 25.74 33.87 -20.40
CA ASP A 68 26.13 32.91 -19.37
C ASP A 68 25.96 31.46 -19.84
N HIS A 69 26.93 30.62 -19.48
CA HIS A 69 26.84 29.17 -19.65
C HIS A 69 26.02 28.55 -18.53
N VAL A 70 25.03 27.73 -18.89
CA VAL A 70 24.15 27.05 -17.94
C VAL A 70 24.13 25.55 -18.16
N LYS A 71 23.99 24.80 -17.07
CA LYS A 71 23.82 23.34 -17.08
C LYS A 71 22.35 22.96 -16.98
N LYS A 72 21.99 21.81 -17.54
CA LYS A 72 20.65 21.23 -17.38
C LYS A 72 20.23 21.18 -15.90
N GLY A 73 19.06 21.74 -15.60
CA GLY A 73 18.51 21.80 -14.25
C GLY A 73 18.97 22.98 -13.39
N GLN A 74 19.92 23.79 -13.87
CA GLN A 74 20.35 25.02 -13.18
C GLN A 74 19.20 26.02 -13.07
N LEU A 75 19.06 26.64 -11.90
CA LEU A 75 18.05 27.66 -11.63
C LEU A 75 18.41 28.95 -12.38
N LEU A 76 17.48 29.45 -13.18
CA LEU A 76 17.66 30.63 -14.04
C LEU A 76 16.94 31.85 -13.47
N ALA A 77 15.69 31.66 -13.06
CA ALA A 77 14.86 32.69 -12.46
C ALA A 77 13.82 32.08 -11.51
N ARG A 78 13.24 32.91 -10.64
CA ARG A 78 12.18 32.52 -9.71
C ARG A 78 11.04 33.53 -9.73
N LEU A 79 9.80 33.03 -9.74
CA LEU A 79 8.59 33.83 -9.55
C LEU A 79 8.36 34.10 -8.05
N GLU A 80 7.64 35.17 -7.76
CA GLU A 80 7.09 35.41 -6.43
C GLU A 80 6.21 34.23 -5.99
N SER A 81 6.48 33.67 -4.80
CA SER A 81 5.87 32.43 -4.34
C SER A 81 5.24 32.53 -2.94
N LYS A 82 5.13 33.74 -2.37
CA LYS A 82 4.67 33.93 -0.99
C LYS A 82 3.29 33.32 -0.73
N GLU A 83 2.34 33.56 -1.62
CA GLU A 83 0.98 32.99 -1.50
C GLU A 83 0.98 31.46 -1.58
N LEU A 84 1.84 30.88 -2.42
CA LEU A 84 1.97 29.43 -2.56
C LEU A 84 2.66 28.81 -1.33
N GLN A 85 3.64 29.50 -0.75
CA GLN A 85 4.27 29.09 0.51
C GLN A 85 3.26 29.11 1.65
N ASP A 86 2.44 30.15 1.75
CA ASP A 86 1.37 30.23 2.76
C ASP A 86 0.36 29.09 2.59
N LYS A 87 -0.01 28.78 1.34
CA LYS A 87 -0.88 27.64 1.03
C LYS A 87 -0.24 26.29 1.39
N ALA A 88 1.07 26.14 1.18
CA ALA A 88 1.80 24.94 1.60
C ALA A 88 1.86 24.83 3.13
N SER A 89 2.10 25.92 3.85
CA SER A 89 2.05 25.96 5.32
C SER A 89 0.65 25.62 5.85
N GLN A 90 -0.41 26.12 5.20
CA GLN A 90 -1.79 25.75 5.52
C GLN A 90 -2.05 24.25 5.31
N ALA A 91 -1.59 23.69 4.18
CA ALA A 91 -1.73 22.27 3.88
C ALA A 91 -0.92 21.39 4.85
N GLN A 92 0.25 21.85 5.28
CA GLN A 92 1.06 21.18 6.30
C GLN A 92 0.34 21.14 7.65
N ALA A 93 -0.24 22.26 8.09
CA ALA A 93 -1.05 22.30 9.31
C ALA A 93 -2.29 21.38 9.22
N ALA A 94 -2.93 21.30 8.04
CA ALA A 94 -4.04 20.37 7.81
C ALA A 94 -3.59 18.90 7.88
N LEU A 95 -2.38 18.58 7.40
CA LEU A 95 -1.79 17.24 7.52
C LEU A 95 -1.50 16.89 8.98
N GLU A 96 -0.96 17.82 9.76
CA GLU A 96 -0.72 17.63 11.19
C GLU A 96 -2.03 17.39 11.95
N ALA A 97 -3.07 18.18 11.66
CA ALA A 97 -4.40 17.97 12.22
C ALA A 97 -4.99 16.59 11.85
N ALA A 98 -4.81 16.16 10.59
CA ALA A 98 -5.24 14.83 10.16
C ALA A 98 -4.48 13.70 10.88
N ASN A 99 -3.18 13.86 11.08
CA ASN A 99 -2.35 12.91 11.84
C ASN A 99 -2.78 12.83 13.31
N ALA A 100 -3.08 13.98 13.94
CA ALA A 100 -3.65 14.00 15.29
C ALA A 100 -5.00 13.25 15.35
N GLY A 101 -5.82 13.35 14.30
CA GLY A 101 -7.04 12.55 14.14
C GLY A 101 -6.77 11.04 14.09
N VAL A 102 -5.70 10.59 13.44
CA VAL A 102 -5.28 9.17 13.45
C VAL A 102 -4.88 8.74 14.86
N SER A 103 -4.09 9.55 15.57
CA SER A 103 -3.70 9.25 16.96
C SER A 103 -4.92 9.16 17.89
N GLN A 104 -5.90 10.04 17.73
CA GLN A 104 -7.17 10.00 18.48
C GLN A 104 -7.99 8.74 18.17
N ALA A 105 -8.10 8.38 16.88
CA ALA A 105 -8.78 7.15 16.47
C ALA A 105 -8.06 5.89 17.00
N GLN A 106 -6.73 5.89 17.00
CA GLN A 106 -5.94 4.79 17.54
C GLN A 106 -6.11 4.66 19.07
N ALA A 107 -6.15 5.78 19.80
CA ALA A 107 -6.46 5.77 21.22
C ALA A 107 -7.85 5.17 21.51
N SER A 108 -8.82 5.42 20.63
CA SER A 108 -10.16 4.82 20.71
C SER A 108 -10.13 3.30 20.50
N VAL A 109 -9.29 2.80 19.60
CA VAL A 109 -9.05 1.35 19.43
C VAL A 109 -8.44 0.76 20.71
N SER A 110 -7.40 1.38 21.26
CA SER A 110 -6.77 0.90 22.50
C SER A 110 -7.73 0.90 23.69
N ALA A 111 -8.62 1.90 23.78
CA ALA A 111 -9.68 1.91 24.79
C ALA A 111 -10.70 0.77 24.60
N ALA A 112 -11.08 0.48 23.35
CA ALA A 112 -11.97 -0.65 23.03
C ALA A 112 -11.32 -2.01 23.32
N GLU A 113 -10.02 -2.16 23.02
CA GLU A 113 -9.22 -3.35 23.38
C GLU A 113 -9.13 -3.56 24.89
N ALA A 114 -8.91 -2.49 25.65
CA ALA A 114 -8.91 -2.54 27.11
C ALA A 114 -10.28 -3.02 27.65
N LYS A 115 -11.39 -2.54 27.07
CA LYS A 115 -12.74 -2.98 27.44
C LYS A 115 -12.97 -4.47 27.10
N LYS A 116 -12.48 -4.94 25.95
CA LYS A 116 -12.51 -6.37 25.59
C LYS A 116 -11.75 -7.20 26.63
N LEU A 117 -10.53 -6.80 26.99
CA LEU A 117 -9.71 -7.51 27.97
C LEU A 117 -10.39 -7.56 29.34
N GLN A 118 -10.99 -6.46 29.79
CA GLN A 118 -11.80 -6.43 31.01
C GLN A 118 -12.97 -7.42 30.95
N GLY A 119 -13.69 -7.47 29.81
CA GLY A 119 -14.76 -8.43 29.58
C GLY A 119 -14.26 -9.88 29.61
N SER A 120 -13.15 -10.20 28.92
CA SER A 120 -12.57 -11.55 28.90
C SER A 120 -12.09 -12.00 30.27
N ASN A 121 -11.48 -11.10 31.06
CA ASN A 121 -11.11 -11.40 32.44
C ASN A 121 -12.34 -11.66 33.31
N ALA A 122 -13.42 -10.89 33.13
CA ALA A 122 -14.68 -11.13 33.82
C ALA A 122 -15.29 -12.49 33.45
N VAL A 123 -15.28 -12.89 32.18
CA VAL A 123 -15.71 -14.23 31.73
C VAL A 123 -14.94 -15.31 32.47
N ASN A 124 -13.61 -15.21 32.52
CA ASN A 124 -12.78 -16.22 33.18
C ASN A 124 -13.04 -16.32 34.68
N VAL A 125 -13.16 -15.18 35.36
CA VAL A 125 -13.48 -15.15 36.80
C VAL A 125 -14.88 -15.72 37.06
N THR A 126 -15.89 -15.32 36.29
CA THR A 126 -17.25 -15.85 36.44
C THR A 126 -17.29 -17.35 36.15
N ALA A 127 -16.62 -17.81 35.08
CA ALA A 127 -16.54 -19.24 34.74
C ALA A 127 -15.91 -20.06 35.87
N ASP A 128 -14.78 -19.61 36.41
CA ASP A 128 -14.10 -20.27 37.54
C ASP A 128 -14.99 -20.30 38.81
N THR A 129 -15.69 -19.21 39.12
CA THR A 129 -16.60 -19.18 40.28
C THR A 129 -17.78 -20.14 40.10
N VAL A 130 -18.37 -20.20 38.91
CA VAL A 130 -19.49 -21.10 38.59
C VAL A 130 -19.02 -22.55 38.64
N GLU A 131 -17.85 -22.86 38.10
CA GLU A 131 -17.27 -24.20 38.15
C GLU A 131 -17.06 -24.67 39.60
N ARG A 132 -16.47 -23.82 40.45
CA ARG A 132 -16.29 -24.12 41.89
C ARG A 132 -17.63 -24.30 42.62
N GLN A 133 -18.65 -23.52 42.30
CA GLN A 133 -19.99 -23.69 42.89
C GLN A 133 -20.65 -25.02 42.47
N VAL A 134 -20.53 -25.39 41.19
CA VAL A 134 -21.04 -26.66 40.68
C VAL A 134 -20.30 -27.84 41.34
N GLU A 135 -18.98 -27.74 41.50
CA GLU A 135 -18.20 -28.77 42.19
C GLU A 135 -18.64 -28.94 43.66
N GLN A 136 -18.80 -27.83 44.38
CA GLN A 136 -19.29 -27.84 45.76
C GLN A 136 -20.69 -28.48 45.87
N ALA A 137 -21.61 -28.11 44.97
CA ALA A 137 -22.96 -28.67 44.96
C ALA A 137 -22.96 -30.17 44.64
N ARG A 138 -22.10 -30.61 43.70
CA ARG A 138 -21.92 -32.03 43.38
C ARG A 138 -21.35 -32.83 44.54
N ALA A 139 -20.42 -32.24 45.30
CA ALA A 139 -19.91 -32.86 46.53
C ALA A 139 -21.03 -33.03 47.58
N ALA A 140 -21.93 -32.05 47.71
CA ALA A 140 -23.10 -32.16 48.58
C ALA A 140 -24.08 -33.25 48.14
N VAL A 141 -24.34 -33.40 46.83
CA VAL A 141 -25.14 -34.51 46.28
C VAL A 141 -24.48 -35.85 46.62
N LYS A 142 -23.16 -35.98 46.44
CA LYS A 142 -22.44 -37.21 46.76
C LYS A 142 -22.54 -37.56 48.25
N ALA A 143 -22.45 -36.58 49.14
CA ALA A 143 -22.63 -36.78 50.58
C ALA A 143 -24.08 -37.19 50.95
N ALA A 144 -25.08 -36.54 50.35
CA ALA A 144 -26.49 -36.87 50.56
C ALA A 144 -26.82 -38.28 50.03
N GLN A 145 -26.29 -38.64 48.86
CA GLN A 145 -26.43 -39.98 48.30
C GLN A 145 -25.82 -41.04 49.22
N ALA A 146 -24.60 -40.82 49.70
CA ALA A 146 -23.95 -41.72 50.64
C ALA A 146 -24.77 -41.93 51.94
N ARG A 147 -25.48 -40.88 52.40
CA ARG A 147 -26.39 -40.98 53.55
C ARG A 147 -27.63 -41.83 53.25
N VAL A 148 -28.25 -41.64 52.08
CA VAL A 148 -29.36 -42.49 51.62
C VAL A 148 -28.91 -43.94 51.52
N ASP A 149 -27.74 -44.18 50.93
CA ASP A 149 -27.18 -45.53 50.76
C ASP A 149 -26.87 -46.18 52.11
N ALA A 150 -26.32 -45.42 53.06
CA ALA A 150 -26.08 -45.91 54.42
C ALA A 150 -27.37 -46.31 55.14
N LEU A 151 -28.44 -45.53 55.01
CA LEU A 151 -29.75 -45.86 55.59
C LEU A 151 -30.40 -47.08 54.88
N LYS A 152 -30.27 -47.20 53.56
CA LYS A 152 -30.81 -48.34 52.81
C LYS A 152 -30.06 -49.65 53.11
N ASN A 153 -28.75 -49.59 53.34
CA ASN A 153 -27.95 -50.75 53.68
C ASN A 153 -28.21 -51.26 55.11
N GLY A 154 -28.74 -50.40 55.99
CA GLY A 154 -29.20 -50.77 57.34
C GLY A 154 -28.08 -51.31 58.24
N ALA A 155 -28.46 -52.15 59.22
CA ALA A 155 -27.50 -52.77 60.13
C ALA A 155 -26.55 -53.73 59.40
N ARG A 156 -25.29 -53.77 59.83
CA ARG A 156 -24.30 -54.66 59.24
C ARG A 156 -24.69 -56.12 59.44
N LYS A 157 -24.25 -57.02 58.55
CA LYS A 157 -24.56 -58.46 58.65
C LYS A 157 -24.12 -59.03 60.01
N GLU A 158 -22.97 -58.59 60.49
CA GLU A 158 -22.37 -58.96 61.77
C GLU A 158 -23.21 -58.50 62.97
N GLU A 159 -23.78 -57.29 62.90
CA GLU A 159 -24.65 -56.74 63.94
C GLU A 159 -25.99 -57.48 64.00
N ARG A 160 -26.56 -57.81 62.84
CA ARG A 160 -27.77 -58.64 62.75
C ARG A 160 -27.55 -60.04 63.33
N GLU A 161 -26.44 -60.68 62.96
CA GLU A 161 -26.11 -62.02 63.45
C GLU A 161 -25.85 -62.02 64.95
N GLN A 162 -25.16 -61.01 65.49
CA GLN A 162 -24.96 -60.90 66.94
C GLN A 162 -26.28 -60.71 67.69
N ALA A 163 -27.19 -59.89 67.17
CA ALA A 163 -28.52 -59.70 67.77
C ALA A 163 -29.34 -60.99 67.73
N LYS A 164 -29.26 -61.74 66.63
CA LYS A 164 -29.89 -63.06 66.48
C LYS A 164 -29.35 -64.06 67.50
N ILE A 165 -28.03 -64.18 67.62
CA ILE A 165 -27.38 -65.08 68.58
C ILE A 165 -27.83 -64.75 70.02
N LYS A 166 -27.95 -63.46 70.37
CA LYS A 166 -28.45 -63.04 71.69
C LYS A 166 -29.92 -63.42 71.90
N ALA A 167 -30.77 -63.23 70.90
CA ALA A 167 -32.17 -63.61 70.96
C ALA A 167 -32.34 -65.14 71.08
N ASP A 168 -31.56 -65.91 70.31
CA ASP A 168 -31.55 -67.37 70.36
C ASP A 168 -31.05 -67.89 71.72
N ALA A 169 -30.00 -67.30 72.28
CA ALA A 169 -29.51 -67.65 73.62
C ALA A 169 -30.55 -67.33 74.72
N ALA A 170 -31.22 -66.17 74.64
CA ALA A 170 -32.29 -65.81 75.57
C ALA A 170 -33.52 -66.73 75.43
N LYS A 171 -33.81 -67.21 74.21
CA LYS A 171 -34.85 -68.20 73.93
C LYS A 171 -34.57 -69.54 74.61
N GLU A 172 -33.34 -70.04 74.53
CA GLU A 172 -32.97 -71.29 75.23
C GLU A 172 -33.00 -71.13 76.75
N ALA A 173 -32.60 -69.98 77.29
CA ALA A 173 -32.72 -69.68 78.72
C ALA A 173 -34.19 -69.65 79.18
N TYR A 174 -35.09 -69.04 78.38
CA TYR A 174 -36.52 -69.07 78.59
C TYR A 174 -37.07 -70.50 78.59
N ARG A 175 -36.72 -71.32 77.60
CA ARG A 175 -37.18 -72.71 77.48
C ARG A 175 -36.75 -73.56 78.69
N LEU A 176 -35.51 -73.41 79.14
CA LEU A 176 -35.02 -74.09 80.33
C LEU A 176 -35.80 -73.69 81.59
N ALA A 177 -36.08 -72.39 81.75
CA ALA A 177 -36.85 -71.88 82.88
C ALA A 177 -38.31 -72.34 82.84
N GLU A 178 -38.92 -72.42 81.64
CA GLU A 178 -40.27 -72.94 81.41
C GLU A 178 -40.38 -74.43 81.76
N ASP A 179 -39.43 -75.24 81.28
CA ASP A 179 -39.34 -76.67 81.60
C ASP A 179 -39.15 -76.89 83.10
N ASN A 180 -38.27 -76.10 83.74
CA ASN A 180 -38.04 -76.20 85.17
C ASN A 180 -39.28 -75.81 85.99
N TYR A 181 -39.94 -74.71 85.64
CA TYR A 181 -41.19 -74.28 86.28
C TYR A 181 -42.28 -75.35 86.13
N THR A 182 -42.48 -75.89 84.92
CA THR A 182 -43.45 -76.95 84.64
C THR A 182 -43.15 -78.22 85.45
N ARG A 183 -41.87 -78.59 85.54
CA ARG A 183 -41.41 -79.73 86.35
C ARG A 183 -41.66 -79.50 87.84
N MET A 184 -41.30 -78.34 88.38
CA MET A 184 -41.51 -78.00 89.79
C MET A 184 -43.00 -77.96 90.14
N LYS A 185 -43.85 -77.44 89.25
CA LYS A 185 -45.31 -77.44 89.40
C LYS A 185 -45.88 -78.87 89.44
N THR A 186 -45.36 -79.77 88.61
CA THR A 186 -45.74 -81.20 88.62
C THR A 186 -45.26 -81.93 89.88
N LEU A 187 -44.08 -81.59 90.39
CA LEU A 187 -43.57 -82.18 91.63
C LEU A 187 -44.28 -81.65 92.88
N LEU A 188 -44.78 -80.40 92.85
CA LEU A 188 -45.60 -79.82 93.92
C LEU A 188 -46.93 -80.57 94.05
N THR A 189 -47.59 -80.89 92.93
CA THR A 189 -48.84 -81.69 92.95
C THR A 189 -48.61 -83.12 93.43
N GLN A 190 -47.38 -83.64 93.31
CA GLN A 190 -46.95 -84.94 93.85
C GLN A 190 -46.39 -84.87 95.28
N GLY A 191 -46.35 -83.69 95.91
CA GLY A 191 -45.87 -83.48 97.28
C GLY A 191 -44.35 -83.55 97.47
N ALA A 192 -43.57 -83.52 96.39
CA ALA A 192 -42.11 -83.73 96.40
C ALA A 192 -41.28 -82.43 96.56
N VAL A 193 -41.90 -81.24 96.48
CA VAL A 193 -41.23 -79.93 96.64
C VAL A 193 -42.13 -78.94 97.40
N SER A 194 -41.55 -77.85 97.93
CA SER A 194 -42.28 -76.80 98.67
C SER A 194 -42.82 -75.68 97.76
N GLN A 195 -43.88 -74.98 98.21
CA GLN A 195 -44.50 -73.85 97.49
C GLN A 195 -43.49 -72.74 97.13
N ALA A 196 -42.59 -72.39 98.07
CA ALA A 196 -41.55 -71.38 97.84
C ALA A 196 -40.61 -71.73 96.67
N LYS A 197 -40.37 -73.03 96.40
CA LYS A 197 -39.54 -73.47 95.27
C LYS A 197 -40.24 -73.35 93.92
N VAL A 198 -41.57 -73.46 93.89
CA VAL A 198 -42.35 -73.18 92.68
C VAL A 198 -42.40 -71.68 92.40
N GLU A 199 -42.55 -70.85 93.44
CA GLU A 199 -42.53 -69.38 93.30
C GLU A 199 -41.16 -68.85 92.85
N GLU A 200 -40.07 -69.44 93.33
CA GLU A 200 -38.70 -69.16 92.85
C GLU A 200 -38.54 -69.52 91.36
N ALA A 201 -39.07 -70.68 90.93
CA ALA A 201 -39.04 -71.10 89.53
C ALA A 201 -39.95 -70.25 88.62
N GLU A 202 -41.12 -69.83 89.12
CA GLU A 202 -42.02 -68.89 88.45
C GLU A 202 -41.33 -67.54 88.23
N LEU A 203 -40.69 -66.98 89.26
CA LEU A 203 -39.95 -65.72 89.14
C LEU A 203 -38.81 -65.84 88.11
N SER A 204 -38.09 -66.97 88.10
CA SER A 204 -37.04 -67.24 87.10
C SER A 204 -37.60 -67.37 85.69
N TYR A 205 -38.77 -67.99 85.53
CA TYR A 205 -39.47 -68.09 84.25
C TYR A 205 -39.89 -66.71 83.74
N GLN A 206 -40.55 -65.90 84.58
CA GLN A 206 -40.99 -64.55 84.21
C GLN A 206 -39.82 -63.65 83.82
N LYS A 207 -38.69 -63.74 84.55
CA LYS A 207 -37.48 -63.00 84.21
C LYS A 207 -36.91 -63.43 82.85
N ALA A 208 -36.75 -64.73 82.62
CA ALA A 208 -36.22 -65.25 81.36
C ALA A 208 -37.16 -64.93 80.17
N LYS A 209 -38.48 -64.93 80.40
CA LYS A 209 -39.47 -64.51 79.40
C LYS A 209 -39.31 -63.05 79.01
N ALA A 210 -39.22 -62.16 80.00
CA ALA A 210 -39.03 -60.73 79.76
C ALA A 210 -37.69 -60.44 79.04
N GLU A 211 -36.62 -61.19 79.39
CA GLU A 211 -35.31 -61.09 78.73
C GLU A 211 -35.36 -61.58 77.27
N TYR A 212 -36.04 -62.70 76.99
CA TYR A 212 -36.27 -63.18 75.63
C TYR A 212 -37.09 -62.20 74.79
N GLU A 213 -38.21 -61.71 75.30
CA GLU A 213 -39.06 -60.74 74.58
C GLU A 213 -38.31 -59.44 74.28
N ALA A 214 -37.47 -58.97 75.22
CA ALA A 214 -36.61 -57.81 74.99
C ALA A 214 -35.55 -58.08 73.91
N ALA A 215 -34.86 -59.22 73.97
CA ALA A 215 -33.84 -59.59 72.99
C ALA A 215 -34.44 -59.83 71.59
N GLN A 216 -35.62 -60.43 71.50
CA GLN A 216 -36.35 -60.64 70.26
C GLN A 216 -36.79 -59.31 69.64
N LYS A 217 -37.40 -58.41 70.42
CA LYS A 217 -37.77 -57.07 69.95
C LYS A 217 -36.55 -56.27 69.47
N GLN A 218 -35.40 -56.45 70.12
CA GLN A 218 -34.16 -55.83 69.70
C GLN A 218 -33.64 -56.41 68.36
N TYR A 219 -33.73 -57.72 68.16
CA TYR A 219 -33.41 -58.35 66.87
C TYR A 219 -34.36 -57.89 65.76
N GLU A 220 -35.66 -57.88 66.01
CA GLU A 220 -36.68 -57.43 65.05
C GLU A 220 -36.50 -55.95 64.67
N MET A 221 -36.15 -55.07 65.61
CA MET A 221 -35.84 -53.67 65.31
C MET A 221 -34.61 -53.54 64.39
N ILE A 222 -33.58 -54.37 64.61
CA ILE A 222 -32.36 -54.40 63.81
C ILE A 222 -32.61 -55.01 62.41
N GLU A 223 -33.50 -56.00 62.32
CA GLU A 223 -33.90 -56.66 61.06
C GLU A 223 -34.78 -55.75 60.19
N ASN A 224 -35.76 -55.08 60.80
CA ASN A 224 -36.66 -54.15 60.11
C ASN A 224 -35.94 -52.87 59.63
N GLY A 225 -34.76 -52.57 60.18
CA GLY A 225 -33.90 -51.49 59.74
C GLY A 225 -34.47 -50.09 60.01
N PRO A 226 -33.93 -49.04 59.35
CA PRO A 226 -34.38 -47.66 59.53
C PRO A 226 -35.82 -47.45 59.10
N ARG A 227 -36.49 -46.49 59.74
CA ARG A 227 -37.89 -46.16 59.44
C ARG A 227 -38.03 -45.59 58.03
N LYS A 228 -39.17 -45.83 57.37
CA LYS A 228 -39.44 -45.32 56.01
C LYS A 228 -39.39 -43.79 55.97
N GLU A 229 -39.85 -43.14 57.02
CA GLU A 229 -39.82 -41.69 57.20
C GLU A 229 -38.38 -41.14 57.23
N GLU A 230 -37.43 -41.89 57.80
CA GLU A 230 -36.01 -41.51 57.82
C GLU A 230 -35.36 -41.62 56.45
N ILE A 231 -35.71 -42.67 55.68
CA ILE A 231 -35.26 -42.83 54.29
C ILE A 231 -35.84 -41.73 53.40
N GLN A 232 -37.14 -41.45 53.52
CA GLN A 232 -37.80 -40.37 52.76
C GLN A 232 -37.21 -39.00 53.11
N ALA A 233 -36.91 -38.75 54.38
CA ALA A 233 -36.23 -37.51 54.79
C ALA A 233 -34.84 -37.39 54.16
N ALA A 234 -34.07 -38.48 54.08
CA ALA A 234 -32.76 -38.48 53.42
C ALA A 234 -32.87 -38.35 51.89
N GLU A 235 -33.87 -38.96 51.26
CA GLU A 235 -34.15 -38.82 49.83
C GLU A 235 -34.57 -37.38 49.49
N ALA A 236 -35.38 -36.75 50.34
CA ALA A 236 -35.72 -35.34 50.20
C ALA A 236 -34.48 -34.43 50.32
N GLN A 237 -33.55 -34.75 51.23
CA GLN A 237 -32.25 -34.04 51.32
C GLN A 237 -31.39 -34.24 50.06
N LEU A 238 -31.40 -35.43 49.46
CA LEU A 238 -30.71 -35.70 48.20
C LEU A 238 -31.33 -34.90 47.05
N GLU A 239 -32.66 -34.86 46.93
CA GLU A 239 -33.33 -34.06 45.91
C GLU A 239 -33.07 -32.56 46.09
N GLN A 240 -33.04 -32.07 47.34
CA GLN A 240 -32.62 -30.70 47.64
C GLN A 240 -31.18 -30.43 47.17
N ALA A 241 -30.25 -31.36 47.40
CA ALA A 241 -28.87 -31.23 46.94
C ALA A 241 -28.76 -31.25 45.40
N LYS A 242 -29.55 -32.09 44.71
CA LYS A 242 -29.61 -32.12 43.24
C LYS A 242 -30.17 -30.82 42.67
N ALA A 243 -31.22 -30.27 43.28
CA ALA A 243 -31.75 -28.97 42.92
C ALA A 243 -30.71 -27.85 43.09
N ALA A 244 -29.86 -27.93 44.12
CA ALA A 244 -28.74 -27.00 44.29
C ALA A 244 -27.70 -27.10 43.16
N VAL A 245 -27.42 -28.31 42.64
CA VAL A 245 -26.56 -28.48 41.45
C VAL A 245 -27.21 -27.86 40.22
N ALA A 246 -28.50 -28.11 39.98
CA ALA A 246 -29.20 -27.53 38.84
C ALA A 246 -29.19 -25.99 38.87
N LEU A 247 -29.36 -25.39 40.06
CA LEU A 247 -29.25 -23.95 40.25
C LEU A 247 -27.83 -23.44 39.98
N ALA A 248 -26.80 -24.14 40.47
CA ALA A 248 -25.41 -23.78 40.20
C ALA A 248 -25.06 -23.89 38.70
N GLU A 249 -25.57 -24.91 38.01
CA GLU A 249 -25.38 -25.08 36.57
C GLU A 249 -26.13 -24.03 35.75
N ALA A 250 -27.27 -23.53 36.22
CA ALA A 250 -27.96 -22.38 35.61
C ALA A 250 -27.09 -21.11 35.62
N GLY A 251 -26.16 -20.99 36.58
CA GLY A 251 -25.14 -19.94 36.62
C GLY A 251 -24.22 -19.90 35.39
N LYS A 252 -24.12 -21.00 34.62
CA LYS A 252 -23.42 -21.00 33.32
C LYS A 252 -24.05 -20.04 32.31
N GLY A 253 -25.34 -19.73 32.44
CA GLY A 253 -25.98 -18.69 31.64
C GLY A 253 -25.35 -17.32 31.84
N GLU A 254 -24.88 -17.00 33.06
CA GLU A 254 -24.16 -15.76 33.32
C GLU A 254 -22.85 -15.69 32.52
N VAL A 255 -22.14 -16.80 32.38
CA VAL A 255 -20.92 -16.87 31.56
C VAL A 255 -21.23 -16.53 30.10
N THR A 256 -22.35 -17.03 29.55
CA THR A 256 -22.78 -16.69 28.18
C THR A 256 -23.10 -15.20 28.04
N LEU A 257 -23.79 -14.59 29.02
CA LEU A 257 -24.02 -13.15 29.04
C LEU A 257 -22.70 -12.35 29.03
N ARG A 258 -21.71 -12.76 29.83
CA ARG A 258 -20.38 -12.12 29.81
C ARG A 258 -19.65 -12.34 28.48
N GLN A 259 -19.85 -13.48 27.81
CA GLN A 259 -19.30 -13.72 26.48
C GLN A 259 -19.94 -12.79 25.43
N ASP A 260 -21.24 -12.49 25.55
CA ASP A 260 -21.90 -11.53 24.69
C ASP A 260 -21.37 -10.10 24.91
N ASP A 261 -21.00 -9.72 26.15
CA ASP A 261 -20.30 -8.45 26.43
C ASP A 261 -18.95 -8.37 25.70
N VAL A 262 -18.19 -9.47 25.68
CA VAL A 262 -16.93 -9.55 24.92
C VAL A 262 -17.19 -9.40 23.42
N ARG A 263 -18.22 -10.05 22.89
CA ARG A 263 -18.60 -9.92 21.47
C ARG A 263 -19.01 -8.48 21.13
N ALA A 264 -19.74 -7.82 22.02
CA ALA A 264 -20.10 -6.41 21.87
C ALA A 264 -18.85 -5.50 21.88
N ALA A 265 -17.87 -5.81 22.75
CA ALA A 265 -16.58 -5.10 22.75
C ALA A 265 -15.78 -5.32 21.46
N GLU A 266 -15.80 -6.52 20.89
CA GLU A 266 -15.18 -6.83 19.59
C GLU A 266 -15.80 -6.03 18.44
N ALA A 267 -17.13 -5.90 18.43
CA ALA A 267 -17.82 -5.04 17.48
C ALA A 267 -17.38 -3.57 17.66
N GLY A 268 -17.19 -3.11 18.90
CA GLY A 268 -16.63 -1.80 19.21
C GLY A 268 -15.21 -1.60 18.66
N ILE A 269 -14.34 -2.62 18.74
CA ILE A 269 -12.99 -2.59 18.15
C ILE A 269 -13.09 -2.46 16.62
N SER A 270 -13.99 -3.21 15.98
CA SER A 270 -14.19 -3.13 14.52
C SER A 270 -14.67 -1.73 14.07
N GLN A 271 -15.56 -1.11 14.84
CA GLN A 271 -15.99 0.27 14.60
C GLN A 271 -14.86 1.29 14.79
N ALA A 272 -14.06 1.12 15.84
CA ALA A 272 -12.91 1.99 16.11
C ALA A 272 -11.82 1.84 15.04
N SER A 273 -11.54 0.63 14.56
CA SER A 273 -10.56 0.38 13.50
C SER A 273 -11.02 0.91 12.14
N SER A 274 -12.33 0.88 11.88
CA SER A 274 -12.93 1.57 10.73
C SER A 274 -12.71 3.08 10.80
N SER A 275 -12.84 3.65 11.99
CA SER A 275 -12.55 5.08 12.23
C SER A 275 -11.08 5.42 12.00
N VAL A 276 -10.14 4.56 12.38
CA VAL A 276 -8.71 4.71 12.04
C VAL A 276 -8.50 4.70 10.53
N SER A 277 -9.18 3.81 9.81
CA SER A 277 -9.09 3.75 8.34
C SER A 277 -9.58 5.05 7.69
N SER A 278 -10.70 5.61 8.16
CA SER A 278 -11.20 6.92 7.70
C SER A 278 -10.23 8.06 8.04
N ALA A 279 -9.63 8.06 9.23
CA ALA A 279 -8.64 9.07 9.63
C ALA A 279 -7.38 8.99 8.76
N LYS A 280 -6.90 7.78 8.44
CA LYS A 280 -5.77 7.57 7.51
C LYS A 280 -6.08 8.04 6.10
N ALA A 281 -7.32 7.85 5.62
CA ALA A 281 -7.74 8.40 4.34
C ALA A 281 -7.69 9.94 4.34
N ASN A 282 -8.06 10.58 5.45
CA ASN A 282 -7.93 12.03 5.61
C ASN A 282 -6.45 12.49 5.60
N VAL A 283 -5.54 11.74 6.23
CA VAL A 283 -4.09 11.99 6.14
C VAL A 283 -3.61 11.91 4.70
N SER A 284 -4.02 10.87 3.96
CA SER A 284 -3.65 10.72 2.55
C SER A 284 -4.15 11.91 1.70
N LYS A 285 -5.39 12.37 1.92
CA LYS A 285 -5.95 13.56 1.27
C LYS A 285 -5.16 14.83 1.62
N ALA A 286 -4.84 15.04 2.90
CA ALA A 286 -4.07 16.21 3.34
C ALA A 286 -2.65 16.20 2.78
N GLN A 287 -2.02 15.02 2.71
CA GLN A 287 -0.70 14.83 2.10
C GLN A 287 -0.72 15.14 0.60
N ALA A 288 -1.77 14.71 -0.11
CA ALA A 288 -1.94 15.02 -1.53
C ALA A 288 -2.05 16.54 -1.75
N ALA A 289 -2.84 17.25 -0.93
CA ALA A 289 -2.97 18.70 -1.00
C ALA A 289 -1.64 19.43 -0.71
N LEU A 290 -0.86 18.93 0.25
CA LEU A 290 0.48 19.47 0.53
C LEU A 290 1.43 19.24 -0.65
N ASN A 291 1.40 18.05 -1.25
CA ASN A 291 2.23 17.74 -2.41
C ASN A 291 1.86 18.61 -3.61
N GLU A 292 0.58 18.82 -3.84
CA GLU A 292 0.07 19.73 -4.87
C GLU A 292 0.59 21.16 -4.66
N ALA A 293 0.48 21.71 -3.45
CA ALA A 293 1.02 23.03 -3.13
C ALA A 293 2.54 23.11 -3.37
N LYS A 294 3.29 22.07 -2.97
CA LYS A 294 4.74 21.98 -3.24
C LYS A 294 5.06 21.90 -4.74
N THR A 295 4.24 21.20 -5.52
CA THR A 295 4.39 21.14 -6.98
C THR A 295 4.20 22.53 -7.60
N TYR A 296 3.22 23.30 -7.16
CA TYR A 296 3.04 24.67 -7.62
C TYR A 296 4.21 25.58 -7.22
N ILE A 297 4.77 25.43 -6.02
CA ILE A 297 6.01 26.13 -5.65
C ILE A 297 7.15 25.76 -6.60
N ASN A 298 7.31 24.49 -6.96
CA ASN A 298 8.34 24.09 -7.91
C ASN A 298 8.12 24.70 -9.32
N TYR A 299 6.87 24.94 -9.73
CA TYR A 299 6.58 25.63 -10.99
C TYR A 299 6.97 27.12 -10.98
N THR A 300 7.22 27.70 -9.80
CA THR A 300 7.79 29.06 -9.68
C THR A 300 9.29 29.11 -9.96
N GLU A 301 9.96 27.96 -10.06
CA GLU A 301 11.39 27.88 -10.37
C GLU A 301 11.60 27.57 -11.86
N LEU A 302 12.24 28.50 -12.57
CA LEU A 302 12.64 28.27 -13.96
C LEU A 302 14.01 27.62 -13.99
N ARG A 303 14.08 26.41 -14.54
CA ARG A 303 15.32 25.64 -14.66
C ARG A 303 15.69 25.42 -16.13
N ALA A 304 16.98 25.37 -16.41
CA ALA A 304 17.49 25.13 -17.76
C ALA A 304 17.08 23.73 -18.28
N PRO A 305 16.49 23.62 -19.48
CA PRO A 305 16.07 22.33 -20.05
C PRO A 305 17.26 21.47 -20.53
N ALA A 306 18.37 22.10 -20.91
CA ALA A 306 19.59 21.47 -21.41
C ALA A 306 20.84 22.29 -21.05
N ASP A 307 22.02 21.71 -21.29
CA ASP A 307 23.29 22.45 -21.22
C ASP A 307 23.35 23.42 -22.41
N GLY A 308 23.66 24.70 -22.17
CA GLY A 308 23.58 25.72 -23.21
C GLY A 308 24.13 27.08 -22.80
N ILE A 309 24.04 28.03 -23.72
CA ILE A 309 24.37 29.45 -23.50
C ILE A 309 23.07 30.25 -23.62
N ILE A 310 22.86 31.21 -22.71
CA ILE A 310 21.71 32.13 -22.80
C ILE A 310 21.94 33.11 -23.97
N THR A 311 21.10 33.05 -25.00
CA THR A 311 21.20 33.93 -26.18
C THR A 311 20.39 35.19 -26.05
N SER A 312 19.21 35.11 -25.44
CA SER A 312 18.38 36.28 -25.16
C SER A 312 17.58 36.13 -23.87
N GLN A 313 17.39 37.24 -23.19
CA GLN A 313 16.52 37.40 -22.05
C GLN A 313 15.33 38.27 -22.46
N SER A 314 14.15 37.66 -22.53
CA SER A 314 12.93 38.32 -23.01
C SER A 314 12.02 38.81 -21.89
N ALA A 315 12.40 38.64 -20.62
CA ALA A 315 11.67 39.17 -19.46
C ALA A 315 12.60 39.88 -18.48
N GLN A 316 12.10 40.88 -17.75
CA GLN A 316 12.85 41.65 -16.77
C GLN A 316 12.45 41.34 -15.33
N LEU A 317 13.32 41.71 -14.38
CA LEU A 317 13.03 41.62 -12.96
C LEU A 317 11.80 42.46 -12.61
N GLY A 318 10.85 41.90 -11.86
CA GLY A 318 9.61 42.56 -11.49
C GLY A 318 8.51 42.54 -12.55
N GLU A 319 8.77 42.01 -13.75
CA GLU A 319 7.78 41.88 -14.82
C GLU A 319 6.79 40.74 -14.53
N LEU A 320 5.55 40.90 -14.98
CA LEU A 320 4.50 39.89 -14.88
C LEU A 320 4.48 39.05 -16.17
N VAL A 321 4.79 37.76 -16.06
CA VAL A 321 4.83 36.85 -17.21
C VAL A 321 3.69 35.84 -17.16
N GLY A 322 3.17 35.48 -18.33
CA GLY A 322 2.18 34.41 -18.49
C GLY A 322 2.83 33.02 -18.55
N ALA A 323 2.02 31.97 -18.35
CA ALA A 323 2.47 30.59 -18.54
C ALA A 323 2.92 30.37 -19.99
N GLY A 324 4.09 29.75 -20.19
CA GLY A 324 4.66 29.50 -21.51
C GLY A 324 5.34 30.70 -22.17
N PHE A 325 5.35 31.89 -21.52
CA PHE A 325 6.12 33.03 -22.01
C PHE A 325 7.63 32.70 -22.00
N PRO A 326 8.35 32.82 -23.13
CA PRO A 326 9.77 32.51 -23.20
C PRO A 326 10.56 33.56 -22.41
N VAL A 327 11.08 33.20 -21.24
CA VAL A 327 11.85 34.13 -20.39
C VAL A 327 13.31 34.17 -20.84
N PHE A 328 13.88 33.00 -21.12
CA PHE A 328 15.21 32.86 -21.70
C PHE A 328 15.15 32.03 -22.97
N THR A 329 15.91 32.45 -23.97
CA THR A 329 16.27 31.60 -25.11
C THR A 329 17.66 31.03 -24.84
N LEU A 330 17.77 29.72 -24.95
CA LEU A 330 19.02 28.99 -24.77
C LEU A 330 19.44 28.37 -26.09
N GLU A 331 20.71 28.51 -26.42
CA GLU A 331 21.33 27.76 -27.49
C GLU A 331 22.01 26.53 -26.91
N ALA A 332 21.60 25.33 -27.34
CA ALA A 332 22.22 24.09 -26.91
C ALA A 332 23.67 24.00 -27.43
N THR A 333 24.60 23.69 -26.53
CA THR A 333 26.02 23.51 -26.90
C THR A 333 26.29 22.17 -27.58
N LYS A 334 25.47 21.17 -27.27
CA LYS A 334 25.48 19.84 -27.89
C LYS A 334 24.43 19.86 -29.02
N ASP A 335 24.79 19.38 -30.21
CA ASP A 335 23.95 19.32 -31.43
C ASP A 335 23.90 20.58 -32.31
N ARG A 336 25.08 21.01 -32.78
CA ARG A 336 25.23 22.03 -33.82
C ARG A 336 25.18 21.42 -35.21
N TRP A 337 24.61 22.14 -36.17
CA TRP A 337 24.39 21.69 -37.54
C TRP A 337 24.61 22.84 -38.52
N ALA A 338 24.69 22.54 -39.82
CA ALA A 338 24.79 23.55 -40.87
C ALA A 338 23.95 23.11 -42.07
N LYS A 339 23.27 24.07 -42.72
CA LYS A 339 22.44 23.83 -43.91
C LYS A 339 23.13 24.33 -45.16
N PHE A 340 23.60 23.42 -46.00
CA PHE A 340 24.17 23.73 -47.29
C PHE A 340 23.10 23.62 -48.37
N TYR A 341 23.16 24.45 -49.40
CA TYR A 341 22.27 24.36 -50.55
C TYR A 341 23.07 23.88 -51.76
N PHE A 342 22.63 22.77 -52.35
CA PHE A 342 23.23 22.20 -53.55
C PHE A 342 22.25 22.23 -54.72
N PRO A 343 22.72 22.47 -55.96
CA PRO A 343 21.89 22.31 -57.14
C PRO A 343 21.51 20.83 -57.34
N GLU A 344 20.34 20.58 -57.93
CA GLU A 344 19.81 19.24 -58.19
C GLU A 344 20.84 18.30 -58.86
N THR A 345 21.66 18.83 -59.76
CA THR A 345 22.71 18.10 -60.49
C THR A 345 23.79 17.49 -59.59
N GLU A 346 24.01 18.07 -58.40
CA GLU A 346 25.06 17.64 -57.46
C GLU A 346 24.52 16.71 -56.35
N LEU A 347 23.21 16.69 -56.12
CA LEU A 347 22.57 15.88 -55.07
C LEU A 347 22.74 14.38 -55.26
N GLY A 348 22.79 13.90 -56.51
CA GLY A 348 22.93 12.48 -56.80
C GLY A 348 24.22 11.85 -56.24
N SER A 349 25.22 12.68 -55.91
CA SER A 349 26.49 12.24 -55.32
C SER A 349 26.51 12.23 -53.79
N LEU A 350 25.48 12.77 -53.12
CA LEU A 350 25.41 12.91 -51.66
C LEU A 350 24.40 11.93 -51.06
N LYS A 351 24.79 11.20 -50.01
CA LYS A 351 23.89 10.29 -49.26
C LYS A 351 23.80 10.67 -47.79
N VAL A 352 22.67 10.35 -47.16
CA VAL A 352 22.52 10.44 -45.71
C VAL A 352 23.57 9.53 -45.06
N GLY A 353 24.34 10.07 -44.12
CA GLY A 353 25.41 9.38 -43.41
C GLY A 353 26.82 9.65 -43.92
N ASP A 354 26.99 10.27 -45.09
CA ASP A 354 28.31 10.58 -45.63
C ASP A 354 29.05 11.60 -44.74
N GLU A 355 30.35 11.37 -44.55
CA GLU A 355 31.25 12.29 -43.83
C GLU A 355 31.70 13.40 -44.78
N VAL A 356 31.64 14.64 -44.29
CA VAL A 356 31.92 15.84 -45.08
C VAL A 356 32.92 16.72 -44.36
N HIS A 357 33.84 17.30 -45.13
CA HIS A 357 34.81 18.24 -44.61
C HIS A 357 34.42 19.65 -45.02
N MET A 358 34.37 20.53 -44.03
CA MET A 358 34.02 21.93 -44.21
C MET A 358 35.14 22.78 -43.63
N LYS A 359 35.44 23.92 -44.24
CA LYS A 359 36.39 24.87 -43.68
C LYS A 359 35.63 25.99 -42.98
N LEU A 360 35.93 26.19 -41.70
CA LEU A 360 35.45 27.34 -40.97
C LEU A 360 36.23 28.57 -41.45
N ILE A 361 35.57 29.49 -42.15
CA ILE A 361 36.25 30.62 -42.82
C ILE A 361 36.97 31.50 -41.79
N SER A 362 36.37 31.70 -40.62
CA SER A 362 36.89 32.57 -39.56
C SER A 362 38.23 32.12 -38.97
N THR A 363 38.50 30.81 -38.91
CA THR A 363 39.72 30.25 -38.28
C THR A 363 40.60 29.48 -39.26
N GLY A 364 40.09 29.21 -40.47
CA GLY A 364 40.74 28.36 -41.47
C GLY A 364 40.76 26.86 -41.12
N LYS A 365 40.25 26.45 -39.95
CA LYS A 365 40.24 25.05 -39.50
C LYS A 365 39.22 24.22 -40.27
N THR A 366 39.56 22.96 -40.51
CA THR A 366 38.64 21.98 -41.09
C THR A 366 37.76 21.39 -39.98
N VAL A 367 36.45 21.43 -40.20
CA VAL A 367 35.38 20.91 -39.35
C VAL A 367 34.79 19.70 -40.05
N LYS A 368 34.66 18.59 -39.31
CA LYS A 368 34.01 17.38 -39.81
C LYS A 368 32.54 17.36 -39.42
N GLY A 369 31.71 16.83 -40.31
CA GLY A 369 30.30 16.61 -40.03
C GLY A 369 29.75 15.41 -40.81
N LYS A 370 28.53 15.02 -40.48
CA LYS A 370 27.80 13.95 -41.17
C LYS A 370 26.50 14.48 -41.74
N ILE A 371 26.18 14.09 -42.96
CA ILE A 371 24.89 14.46 -43.57
C ILE A 371 23.76 13.72 -42.84
N THR A 372 22.86 14.45 -42.20
CA THR A 372 21.74 13.86 -41.44
C THR A 372 20.40 13.97 -42.14
N VAL A 373 20.17 15.03 -42.91
CA VAL A 373 18.92 15.20 -43.67
C VAL A 373 19.22 15.76 -45.05
N LEU A 374 18.74 15.07 -46.10
CA LEU A 374 18.56 15.67 -47.42
C LEU A 374 17.10 16.11 -47.53
N GLN A 375 16.86 17.41 -47.67
CA GLN A 375 15.49 17.92 -47.77
C GLN A 375 14.88 17.49 -49.12
N PRO A 376 13.66 16.91 -49.13
CA PRO A 376 13.00 16.47 -50.36
C PRO A 376 12.36 17.63 -51.16
N ALA A 377 12.23 18.82 -50.56
CA ALA A 377 11.64 19.98 -51.19
C ALA A 377 12.73 20.99 -51.59
N ALA A 378 12.63 21.52 -52.81
CA ALA A 378 13.47 22.61 -53.29
C ALA A 378 13.06 23.94 -52.63
N ASP A 379 14.03 24.69 -52.12
CA ASP A 379 13.80 25.90 -51.32
C ASP A 379 13.87 27.18 -52.19
N PHE A 380 14.86 27.25 -53.10
CA PHE A 380 15.09 28.42 -53.96
C PHE A 380 15.16 28.04 -55.46
N ALA A 381 14.48 28.83 -56.29
CA ALA A 381 14.64 28.85 -57.76
C ALA A 381 15.12 30.26 -58.16
N ILE A 382 16.23 30.34 -58.90
CA ILE A 382 16.67 31.61 -59.50
C ILE A 382 15.90 31.74 -60.81
N GLN A 383 14.85 32.55 -60.86
CA GLN A 383 14.16 32.84 -62.12
C GLN A 383 15.10 33.61 -63.05
N LYS A 384 15.48 33.00 -64.18
CA LYS A 384 16.20 33.71 -65.25
C LYS A 384 15.21 34.09 -66.35
N PRO A 385 15.06 35.38 -66.71
CA PRO A 385 14.18 35.80 -67.78
C PRO A 385 14.85 35.57 -69.14
N SER A 386 14.94 34.31 -69.57
CA SER A 386 15.15 33.93 -70.98
C SER A 386 14.83 32.44 -71.15
N GLN A 387 13.60 32.13 -71.58
CA GLN A 387 13.26 30.77 -72.00
C GLN A 387 13.71 30.58 -73.45
N HIS A 388 14.88 29.98 -73.64
CA HIS A 388 15.22 29.27 -74.87
C HIS A 388 15.25 27.77 -74.57
N THR A 389 14.80 27.00 -75.54
CA THR A 389 14.40 25.59 -75.47
C THR A 389 15.44 24.70 -74.80
N GLY A 390 15.18 24.24 -73.57
CA GLY A 390 15.90 23.15 -72.91
C GLY A 390 16.50 23.43 -71.53
N ASP A 391 16.58 24.68 -71.09
CA ASP A 391 17.10 25.00 -69.74
C ASP A 391 15.95 25.05 -68.72
N THR A 392 15.93 24.09 -67.80
CA THR A 392 15.07 24.11 -66.60
C THR A 392 15.72 24.92 -65.49
N ASP A 393 14.92 25.68 -64.72
CA ASP A 393 15.40 26.37 -63.52
C ASP A 393 16.10 25.37 -62.58
N VAL A 394 17.39 25.62 -62.27
CA VAL A 394 18.15 24.78 -61.34
C VAL A 394 17.58 25.00 -59.95
N ARG A 395 16.96 23.95 -59.41
CA ARG A 395 16.43 23.94 -58.05
C ARG A 395 17.55 23.63 -57.06
N SER A 396 17.61 24.42 -55.98
CA SER A 396 18.51 24.15 -54.87
C SER A 396 17.80 23.39 -53.75
N PHE A 397 18.44 22.35 -53.24
CA PHE A 397 17.94 21.54 -52.13
C PHE A 397 18.84 21.69 -50.91
N GLY A 398 18.24 21.74 -49.74
CA GLY A 398 18.95 21.85 -48.47
C GLY A 398 19.51 20.51 -48.00
N VAL A 399 20.80 20.48 -47.70
CA VAL A 399 21.50 19.36 -47.06
C VAL A 399 21.90 19.79 -45.66
N LYS A 400 21.30 19.16 -44.65
CA LYS A 400 21.62 19.39 -43.24
C LYS A 400 22.75 18.46 -42.82
N VAL A 401 23.82 19.08 -42.31
CA VAL A 401 25.01 18.40 -41.82
C VAL A 401 25.11 18.62 -40.31
N THR A 402 25.15 17.55 -39.53
CA THR A 402 25.45 17.64 -38.10
C THR A 402 26.95 17.71 -37.90
N LEU A 403 27.41 18.70 -37.13
CA LEU A 403 28.83 18.99 -36.93
C LEU A 403 29.34 18.11 -35.78
N THR A 404 30.34 17.27 -36.05
CA THR A 404 30.87 16.30 -35.06
C THR A 404 32.17 16.77 -34.42
N ASP A 405 32.96 17.58 -35.13
CA ASP A 405 34.28 18.05 -34.70
C ASP A 405 34.37 19.57 -34.85
N LEU A 406 33.47 20.27 -34.15
CA LEU A 406 33.45 21.72 -34.11
C LEU A 406 34.21 22.20 -32.87
N PRO A 407 35.22 23.08 -33.00
CA PRO A 407 35.91 23.63 -31.84
C PRO A 407 34.95 24.49 -30.99
N ASP A 408 35.08 24.42 -29.66
CA ASP A 408 34.24 25.18 -28.72
C ASP A 408 34.29 26.71 -28.95
N THR A 409 35.36 27.20 -29.60
CA THR A 409 35.52 28.62 -29.98
C THR A 409 34.71 29.02 -31.21
N ALA A 410 34.14 28.08 -31.97
CA ALA A 410 33.28 28.40 -33.09
C ALA A 410 31.91 28.82 -32.56
N ALA A 411 31.48 30.04 -32.89
CA ALA A 411 30.16 30.54 -32.53
C ALA A 411 29.12 30.17 -33.58
N THR A 412 27.86 30.09 -33.17
CA THR A 412 26.71 30.03 -34.07
C THR A 412 26.67 31.29 -34.93
N GLY A 413 26.32 31.14 -36.22
CA GLY A 413 26.40 32.18 -37.24
C GLY A 413 27.74 32.26 -37.98
N MET A 414 28.79 31.54 -37.56
CA MET A 414 30.05 31.48 -38.34
C MET A 414 29.87 30.73 -39.66
N THR A 415 30.56 31.16 -40.71
CA THR A 415 30.45 30.58 -42.05
C THR A 415 31.36 29.37 -42.25
N LEU A 416 30.76 28.27 -42.68
CA LEU A 416 31.41 27.06 -43.16
C LEU A 416 31.40 27.05 -44.69
N GLN A 417 32.55 26.77 -45.29
CA GLN A 417 32.69 26.53 -46.72
C GLN A 417 32.86 25.04 -46.97
N TRP A 418 32.04 24.47 -47.84
CA TRP A 418 32.11 23.05 -48.19
C TRP A 418 33.39 22.72 -48.96
N GLN A 419 34.27 21.86 -48.43
CA GLN A 419 35.52 21.48 -49.11
C GLN A 419 35.44 20.16 -49.88
N GLY A 420 34.39 19.37 -49.68
CA GLY A 420 34.20 18.07 -50.32
C GLY A 420 33.82 16.96 -49.33
N MET A 421 33.60 15.77 -49.88
CA MET A 421 33.40 14.55 -49.08
C MET A 421 34.70 14.15 -48.37
N GLY A 422 34.58 13.57 -47.18
CA GLY A 422 35.69 12.87 -46.56
C GLY A 422 36.13 11.67 -47.39
N ALA A 423 37.44 11.46 -47.47
CA ALA A 423 37.98 10.23 -48.03
C ALA A 423 37.38 9.04 -47.26
N LYS A 424 36.84 8.07 -48.00
CA LYS A 424 36.30 6.82 -47.45
C LYS A 424 37.38 5.98 -46.77
#